data_AF-W4G399-F1
#
_entry.id   AF-W4G399-F1
#
_cell.length_a   1.000
_cell.length_b   1.000
_cell.length_c   1.000
_cell.angle_alpha   90.00
_cell.angle_beta   90.00
_cell.angle_gamma   90.00
#
_symmetry.space_group_name_H-M   'P 1'
#
loop_
_entity.id
_entity.type
_entity.pdbx_description
1 polymer ?
#
loop_
_entity_poly.entity_id
_entity_poly.type
_entity_poly.pdbx_seq_one_letter_code
_entity_poly.pdbx_strand_id
1 'polypeptide(L)'
;MLGDARYEQWFHDNLRCDQAVFRRLVDLLRQRLQPNERQSRHSFEKKVAVTLYFLVVTTVVDVLASQAKLWIRLPTYPGDWSRIERGFYKVQRFPGIVGAVDGTLIDI
;
A
#
# COMPACT_ATOMS: atom_id res chain seq x y z
N MET A 1 4.18 -19.79 11.12
CA MET A 1 4.56 -18.38 10.87
C MET A 1 5.21 -17.81 12.12
N LEU A 2 4.46 -17.52 13.18
CA LEU A 2 5.04 -17.07 14.45
C LEU A 2 5.99 -18.11 15.05
N GLY A 3 7.24 -17.72 15.29
CA GLY A 3 8.27 -18.56 15.92
C GLY A 3 9.19 -19.24 14.92
N ASP A 4 8.85 -19.23 13.63
CA ASP A 4 9.65 -19.81 12.58
C ASP A 4 10.39 -18.70 11.83
N ALA A 5 11.73 -18.71 11.95
CA ALA A 5 12.62 -17.68 11.40
C ALA A 5 12.51 -17.54 9.87
N ARG A 6 12.02 -18.57 9.15
CA ARG A 6 11.84 -18.50 7.69
C ARG A 6 10.77 -17.50 7.27
N TYR A 7 9.89 -17.09 8.19
CA TYR A 7 8.87 -16.10 7.93
C TYR A 7 9.29 -14.68 8.32
N GLU A 8 10.49 -14.45 8.86
CA GLU A 8 10.93 -13.12 9.30
C GLU A 8 10.83 -12.08 8.18
N GLN A 9 11.32 -12.44 7.00
CA GLN A 9 11.26 -11.57 5.82
C GLN A 9 9.81 -11.20 5.46
N TRP A 10 8.87 -12.15 5.59
CA TRP A 10 7.46 -11.87 5.32
C TRP A 10 6.90 -10.80 6.27
N PHE A 11 7.28 -10.81 7.55
CA PHE A 11 6.86 -9.78 8.52
C PHE A 11 7.41 -8.40 8.15
N HIS A 12 8.67 -8.32 7.74
CA HIS A 12 9.27 -7.06 7.25
C HIS A 12 8.57 -6.54 5.99
N ASP A 13 8.34 -7.41 5.01
CA ASP A 13 7.78 -7.03 3.72
C ASP A 13 6.32 -6.57 3.84
N ASN A 14 5.53 -7.24 4.69
CA ASN A 14 4.07 -7.08 4.73
C ASN A 14 3.58 -6.26 5.92
N LEU A 15 4.28 -6.30 7.06
CA LEU A 15 3.88 -5.66 8.30
C LEU A 15 4.86 -4.58 8.79
N ARG A 16 5.99 -4.38 8.09
CA ARG A 16 7.03 -3.38 8.39
C ARG A 16 7.64 -3.48 9.80
N CYS A 17 7.59 -4.68 10.38
CA CYS A 17 8.20 -4.98 11.68
C CYS A 17 8.72 -6.42 11.70
N ASP A 18 9.58 -6.73 12.65
CA ASP A 18 10.03 -8.11 12.91
C ASP A 18 9.01 -8.87 13.78
N GLN A 19 9.20 -10.19 13.91
CA GLN A 19 8.35 -11.05 14.71
C GLN A 19 8.38 -10.71 16.21
N ALA A 20 9.48 -10.18 16.74
CA ALA A 20 9.58 -9.81 18.15
C ALA A 20 8.72 -8.58 18.47
N VAL A 21 8.79 -7.55 17.62
CA VAL A 21 7.94 -6.35 17.67
C VAL A 21 6.49 -6.73 17.48
N PHE A 22 6.18 -7.58 16.49
CA PHE A 22 4.81 -8.04 16.27
C PHE A 22 4.22 -8.75 17.49
N ARG A 23 4.97 -9.65 18.15
CA ARG A 23 4.52 -10.32 19.38
C ARG A 23 4.25 -9.32 20.50
N ARG A 24 5.14 -8.35 20.73
CA ARG A 24 4.91 -7.28 21.71
C ARG A 24 3.65 -6.49 21.41
N LEU A 25 3.39 -6.17 20.14
CA LEU A 25 2.17 -5.50 19.69
C LEU A 25 0.93 -6.34 20.00
N VAL A 26 0.96 -7.64 19.68
CA VAL A 26 -0.13 -8.57 20.01
C VAL A 26 -0.39 -8.60 21.51
N ASP A 27 0.65 -8.72 22.34
CA ASP A 27 0.50 -8.79 23.79
C ASP A 27 -0.08 -7.48 24.36
N LEU A 28 0.41 -6.33 23.90
CA LEU A 28 -0.13 -5.01 24.27
C LEU A 28 -1.61 -4.87 23.89
N LEU A 29 -1.97 -5.27 22.66
CA LEU A 29 -3.35 -5.19 22.20
C LEU A 29 -4.26 -6.16 22.97
N ARG A 30 -3.77 -7.36 23.30
CA ARG A 30 -4.51 -8.34 24.10
C ARG A 30 -4.77 -7.86 25.52
N GLN A 31 -3.84 -7.11 26.12
CA GLN A 31 -4.03 -6.51 27.44
C GLN A 31 -5.04 -5.35 27.42
N ARG A 32 -5.13 -4.61 26.31
CA ARG A 32 -5.98 -3.42 26.18
C ARG A 32 -7.39 -3.73 25.68
N LEU A 33 -7.54 -4.74 24.84
CA LEU A 33 -8.81 -5.13 24.26
C LEU A 33 -9.49 -6.15 25.16
N GLN A 34 -10.75 -5.88 25.52
CA GLN A 34 -11.53 -6.84 26.30
C GLN A 34 -11.72 -8.14 25.51
N PRO A 35 -11.71 -9.30 26.19
CA PRO A 35 -12.05 -10.57 25.57
C PRO A 35 -13.43 -10.46 24.92
N ASN A 36 -13.49 -10.67 23.61
CA ASN A 36 -14.75 -10.64 22.89
C ASN A 36 -15.41 -12.01 23.04
N GLU A 37 -16.63 -12.07 23.58
CA GLU A 37 -17.41 -13.31 23.75
C GLU A 37 -17.80 -13.93 22.40
N ARG A 38 -17.73 -13.14 21.32
CA ARG A 38 -18.02 -13.59 19.96
C ARG A 38 -16.92 -14.52 19.44
N GLN A 39 -17.27 -15.80 19.29
CA GLN A 39 -16.41 -16.78 18.65
C GLN A 39 -16.02 -16.34 17.24
N SER A 40 -14.73 -16.43 16.94
CA SER A 40 -14.18 -16.08 15.64
C SER A 40 -13.34 -17.23 15.12
N ARG A 41 -13.48 -17.52 13.82
CA ARG A 41 -12.67 -18.53 13.11
C ARG A 41 -11.18 -18.17 13.00
N HIS A 42 -10.79 -16.95 13.38
CA HIS A 42 -9.42 -16.46 13.25
C HIS A 42 -8.84 -16.13 14.61
N SER A 43 -7.58 -16.52 14.80
CA SER A 43 -6.82 -16.18 16.00
C SER A 43 -6.66 -14.67 16.13
N PHE A 44 -6.44 -14.21 17.37
CA PHE A 44 -6.25 -12.80 17.65
C PHE A 44 -5.04 -12.22 16.90
N GLU A 45 -3.94 -12.98 16.85
CA GLU A 45 -2.73 -12.68 16.08
C GLU A 45 -3.06 -12.47 14.60
N LYS A 46 -3.88 -13.35 14.01
CA LYS A 46 -4.26 -13.25 12.61
C LYS A 46 -5.06 -11.98 12.33
N LYS A 47 -5.94 -11.58 13.25
CA LYS A 47 -6.68 -10.31 13.16
C LYS A 47 -5.74 -9.11 13.24
N VAL A 48 -4.81 -9.11 14.20
CA VAL A 48 -3.80 -8.04 14.35
C VAL A 48 -2.93 -7.94 13.09
N ALA A 49 -2.47 -9.05 12.55
CA ALA A 49 -1.68 -9.09 11.32
C ALA A 49 -2.45 -8.50 10.12
N VAL A 50 -3.73 -8.88 9.96
CA VAL A 50 -4.58 -8.31 8.89
C VAL A 50 -4.77 -6.81 9.08
N THR A 51 -5.05 -6.34 10.30
CA THR A 51 -5.19 -4.91 10.59
C THR A 51 -3.91 -4.13 10.26
N LEU A 52 -2.75 -4.63 10.70
CA LEU A 52 -1.45 -3.99 10.42
C LEU A 52 -1.14 -3.98 8.92
N TYR A 53 -1.41 -5.09 8.22
CA TYR A 53 -1.25 -5.18 6.77
C TYR A 53 -2.07 -4.11 6.04
N PHE A 54 -3.35 -3.98 6.40
CA PHE A 54 -4.21 -2.95 5.82
C PHE A 54 -3.74 -1.53 6.17
N LEU A 55 -3.28 -1.27 7.39
CA LEU A 55 -2.73 0.03 7.77
C LEU A 55 -1.51 0.40 6.91
N VAL A 56 -0.58 -0.53 6.70
CA VAL A 56 0.60 -0.32 5.85
C VAL A 56 0.18 -0.02 4.41
N VAL A 57 -0.77 -0.79 3.85
CA VAL A 57 -1.29 -0.56 2.50
C VAL A 57 -1.94 0.81 2.40
N THR A 58 -2.75 1.22 3.37
CA THR A 58 -3.39 2.55 3.39
C THR A 58 -2.34 3.66 3.44
N THR A 59 -1.30 3.55 4.28
CA THR A 59 -0.21 4.54 4.32
C THR A 59 0.52 4.63 2.98
N VAL A 60 0.80 3.51 2.32
CA VAL A 60 1.43 3.50 0.98
C VAL A 60 0.51 4.14 -0.06
N VAL A 61 -0.79 3.82 -0.03
CA VAL A 61 -1.79 4.43 -0.94
C VAL A 61 -1.91 5.93 -0.69
N ASP A 62 -1.87 6.39 0.55
CA ASP A 62 -1.92 7.82 0.90
C ASP A 62 -0.66 8.56 0.45
N VAL A 63 0.53 7.96 0.62
CA VAL A 63 1.78 8.51 0.09
C VAL A 63 1.72 8.58 -1.43
N LEU A 64 1.32 7.49 -2.10
CA LEU A 64 1.18 7.49 -3.56
C LEU A 64 0.13 8.50 -4.04
N ALA A 65 -1.02 8.62 -3.37
CA ALA A 65 -2.06 9.59 -3.73
C ALA A 65 -1.62 11.04 -3.48
N SER A 66 -0.83 11.29 -2.43
CA SER A 66 -0.29 12.63 -2.14
C SER A 66 0.83 13.04 -3.12
N GLN A 67 1.64 12.08 -3.58
CA GLN A 67 2.70 12.30 -4.58
C GLN A 67 2.20 12.19 -6.03
N ALA A 68 1.05 11.52 -6.28
CA ALA A 68 0.48 11.33 -7.61
C ALA A 68 0.25 12.64 -8.36
N LYS A 69 -0.10 13.72 -7.66
CA LYS A 69 -0.29 15.04 -8.28
C LYS A 69 1.01 15.64 -8.84
N LEU A 70 2.16 15.22 -8.31
CA LEU A 70 3.47 15.70 -8.73
C LEU A 70 4.01 14.89 -9.92
N TRP A 71 3.67 13.60 -10.01
CA TRP A 71 4.30 12.68 -10.98
C TRP A 71 3.33 12.09 -12.02
N ILE A 72 2.02 12.18 -11.80
CA ILE A 72 0.99 11.57 -12.64
C ILE A 72 0.07 12.67 -13.20
N ARG A 73 0.21 12.93 -14.51
CA ARG A 73 -0.71 13.80 -15.25
C ARG A 73 -1.89 12.97 -15.76
N LEU A 74 -2.99 12.95 -15.02
CA LEU A 74 -4.25 12.38 -15.49
C LEU A 74 -5.13 13.46 -16.15
N PRO A 75 -5.94 13.14 -17.17
CA PRO A 75 -6.92 14.06 -17.73
C PRO A 75 -8.04 14.29 -16.72
N THR A 76 -8.31 15.54 -16.36
CA THR A 76 -9.35 15.88 -15.38
C THR A 76 -10.70 16.12 -16.04
N TYR A 77 -10.71 16.56 -17.31
CA TYR A 77 -11.92 16.84 -18.07
C TYR A 77 -12.00 16.01 -19.36
N PRO A 78 -13.20 15.69 -19.88
CA PRO A 78 -13.35 14.93 -21.13
C PRO A 78 -12.57 15.51 -22.32
N GLY A 79 -12.46 16.84 -22.42
CA GLY A 79 -11.68 17.51 -23.47
C GLY A 79 -10.16 17.38 -23.33
N ASP A 80 -9.65 17.04 -22.14
CA ASP A 80 -8.21 16.84 -21.91
C ASP A 80 -7.71 15.55 -22.53
N TRP A 81 -8.56 14.51 -22.61
CA TRP A 81 -8.17 13.18 -23.12
C TRP A 81 -7.60 13.28 -24.53
N SER A 82 -8.37 13.85 -25.46
CA SER A 82 -7.93 13.99 -26.86
C SER A 82 -6.75 14.94 -27.01
N ARG A 83 -6.63 15.95 -26.14
CA ARG A 83 -5.50 16.89 -26.14
C ARG A 83 -4.20 16.22 -25.69
N ILE A 84 -4.26 15.46 -24.60
CA ILE A 84 -3.12 14.75 -24.01
C ILE A 84 -2.66 13.63 -24.94
N GLU A 85 -3.59 12.84 -25.49
CA GLU A 85 -3.28 11.79 -26.46
C GLU A 85 -2.52 12.33 -27.68
N ARG A 86 -3.01 13.43 -28.28
CA ARG A 86 -2.33 14.07 -29.42
C ARG A 86 -0.94 14.58 -29.03
N GLY A 87 -0.76 15.09 -27.81
CA GLY A 87 0.53 15.53 -27.29
C GLY A 87 1.54 14.39 -27.20
N PHE A 88 1.17 13.27 -26.57
CA PHE A 88 2.01 12.08 -26.48
C PHE A 88 2.29 11.45 -27.84
N TYR A 89 1.27 11.33 -28.67
CA TYR A 89 1.41 10.77 -30.01
C TYR A 89 2.39 11.57 -30.88
N LYS A 90 2.39 12.91 -30.76
CA LYS A 90 3.32 13.78 -31.49
C LYS A 90 4.79 13.52 -31.13
N VAL A 91 5.09 13.18 -29.87
CA VAL A 91 6.46 13.01 -29.37
C VAL A 91 6.94 11.56 -29.53
N GLN A 92 6.10 10.59 -29.13
CA GLN A 92 6.50 9.17 -28.99
C GLN A 92 5.83 8.23 -29.99
N ARG A 93 4.87 8.72 -30.80
CA ARG A 93 4.09 7.94 -31.77
C ARG A 93 3.31 6.74 -31.19
N PHE A 94 3.06 6.74 -29.87
CA PHE A 94 2.22 5.75 -29.20
C PHE A 94 0.77 6.26 -29.09
N PRO A 95 -0.20 5.63 -29.77
CA PRO A 95 -1.62 6.01 -29.68
C PRO A 95 -2.27 5.52 -28.37
N GLY A 96 -3.35 6.17 -27.94
CA GLY A 96 -4.11 5.78 -26.75
C GLY A 96 -3.48 6.15 -25.39
N ILE A 97 -2.34 6.85 -25.38
CA ILE A 97 -1.67 7.26 -24.14
C ILE A 97 -2.19 8.62 -23.67
N VAL A 98 -2.90 8.61 -22.54
CA VAL A 98 -3.59 9.78 -21.97
C VAL A 98 -3.10 10.13 -20.56
N GLY A 99 -2.02 9.49 -20.13
CA GLY A 99 -1.31 9.80 -18.89
C GLY A 99 0.04 9.09 -18.88
N ALA A 100 1.03 9.73 -18.28
CA ALA A 100 2.35 9.14 -18.05
C ALA A 100 2.80 9.47 -16.63
N VAL A 101 3.57 8.54 -16.06
CA VAL A 101 4.32 8.77 -14.82
C VAL A 101 5.66 9.37 -15.23
N ASP A 102 5.98 10.56 -14.73
CA ASP A 102 7.29 11.15 -14.98
C ASP A 102 8.37 10.40 -14.19
N GLY A 103 9.12 9.54 -14.88
CA GLY A 103 10.19 8.74 -14.31
C GLY A 103 11.45 9.53 -13.97
N THR A 104 11.56 10.82 -14.34
CA THR A 104 12.74 11.63 -14.01
C THR A 104 12.80 12.08 -12.54
N LEU A 105 11.67 11.95 -11.82
CA LEU A 105 11.55 12.30 -10.39
C LEU A 105 11.56 11.08 -9.46
N ILE A 106 11.63 9.87 -10.02
CA ILE A 106 11.78 8.63 -9.27
C ILE A 106 13.27 8.30 -9.23
N ASP A 107 13.94 8.75 -8.18
CA ASP A 107 15.32 8.33 -7.88
C ASP A 107 15.25 6.87 -7.38
N ILE A 108 15.90 5.94 -8.10
CA ILE A 108 15.89 4.50 -7.81
C ILE A 108 17.19 4.10 -7.12
#